data_AF-A0A3M2ZTV6-F1
#
_entry.id   AF-A0A3M2ZTV6-F1
#
_cell.length_a   1.000
_cell.length_b   1.000
_cell.length_c   1.000
_cell.angle_alpha   90.00
_cell.angle_beta   90.00
_cell.angle_gamma   90.00
#
_symmetry.space_group_name_H-M   'P 1'
#
loop_
_entity.id
_entity.type
_entity.pdbx_description
1 polymer ?
#
loop_
_entity_poly.entity_id
_entity_poly.type
_entity_poly.pdbx_seq_one_letter_code
_entity_poly.pdbx_strand_id
1 'polypeptide(L)' 'MEARMATLYELSDASWELIKDLVFPEQKMGRPRSYDRLVLHGVLWILCSGAAWRDLPERFGPWS' A
#
# COMPACT_ATOMS: atom_id res chain seq x y z
N MET A 1 -6.86 -0.79 19.24
CA MET A 1 -7.96 -0.63 18.26
C MET A 1 -7.45 -0.53 16.82
N GLU A 2 -6.21 -0.06 16.59
CA GLU A 2 -5.61 0.09 15.26
C GLU A 2 -5.26 -1.20 14.50
N ALA A 3 -4.83 -2.25 15.21
CA ALA A 3 -4.39 -3.50 14.57
C ALA A 3 -5.51 -4.19 13.76
N ARG A 4 -6.78 -4.02 14.15
CA ARG A 4 -7.93 -4.58 13.43
C ARG A 4 -8.27 -3.79 12.17
N MET A 5 -7.95 -2.49 12.14
CA MET A 5 -8.17 -1.63 10.99
C MET A 5 -7.08 -1.85 9.93
N ALA A 6 -5.83 -2.03 10.35
CA ALA A 6 -4.72 -2.35 9.45
C ALA A 6 -5.03 -3.55 8.54
N THR A 7 -5.52 -4.65 9.11
CA THR A 7 -5.82 -5.89 8.37
C THR A 7 -7.04 -5.76 7.44
N LEU A 8 -7.98 -4.84 7.71
CA LEU A 8 -9.12 -4.59 6.81
C LEU A 8 -8.72 -3.84 5.53
N TYR A 9 -7.59 -3.14 5.56
CA TYR A 9 -7.07 -2.36 4.44
C TYR A 9 -5.95 -3.10 3.68
N GLU A 10 -5.67 -4.34 4.09
CA GLU A 10 -4.78 -5.23 3.38
C GLU A 10 -5.53 -5.95 2.26
N LEU A 11 -5.22 -5.60 1.01
CA LEU A 11 -5.58 -6.38 -0.17
C LEU A 11 -5.14 -7.84 -0.01
N SER A 12 -6.08 -8.75 -0.22
CA SER A 12 -5.77 -10.17 -0.40
C SER A 12 -4.91 -10.41 -1.63
N ASP A 13 -4.20 -11.54 -1.69
CA ASP A 13 -3.40 -11.91 -2.86
C ASP A 13 -4.25 -11.95 -4.14
N ALA A 14 -5.48 -12.47 -4.04
CA ALA A 14 -6.41 -12.51 -5.16
C ALA A 14 -6.82 -11.11 -5.65
N SER A 15 -7.13 -10.19 -4.73
CA SER A 15 -7.46 -8.80 -5.10
C SER A 15 -6.26 -8.07 -5.67
N TRP A 16 -5.06 -8.34 -5.15
CA TRP A 16 -3.81 -7.79 -5.65
C TRP A 16 -3.55 -8.22 -7.09
N GLU A 17 -3.67 -9.51 -7.41
CA GLU A 17 -3.46 -10.01 -8.77
C GLU A 17 -4.40 -9.38 -9.81
N LEU A 18 -5.61 -8.97 -9.41
CA LEU A 18 -6.56 -8.29 -10.29
C LEU A 18 -6.17 -6.85 -10.63
N ILE A 19 -5.53 -6.15 -9.70
CA ILE A 19 -5.25 -4.71 -9.83
C ILE A 19 -3.79 -4.39 -10.08
N LYS A 20 -2.86 -5.32 -9.79
CA LYS A 20 -1.42 -5.08 -9.81
C LYS A 20 -0.94 -4.48 -11.12
N ASP A 21 -1.47 -4.93 -12.25
CA ASP A 21 -1.03 -4.46 -13.58
C ASP A 21 -1.56 -3.05 -13.90
N LEU A 22 -2.66 -2.63 -13.25
CA LEU A 22 -3.24 -1.29 -13.37
C LEU A 22 -2.52 -0.27 -12.49
N VAL A 23 -2.25 -0.64 -11.23
CA VAL A 23 -1.61 0.26 -10.26
C VAL A 23 -0.08 0.22 -10.34
N PHE A 24 0.50 -0.88 -10.81
CA PHE A 24 1.93 -1.12 -10.93
C PHE A 24 2.25 -1.80 -12.26
N PRO A 25 2.12 -1.08 -13.39
CA PRO A 25 2.49 -1.62 -14.69
C PRO A 25 3.99 -1.95 -14.73
N GLU A 26 4.32 -3.03 -15.42
CA GLU A 26 5.69 -3.50 -15.59
C GLU A 26 6.59 -2.39 -16.14
N GLN A 27 7.64 -2.04 -15.39
CA GLN A 27 8.57 -0.98 -15.76
C GLN A 27 9.66 -1.56 -16.68
N LYS A 28 9.69 -1.10 -17.94
CA LYS A 28 10.70 -1.53 -18.93
C LYS A 28 12.07 -0.86 -18.76
N MET A 29 12.13 0.23 -17.98
CA MET A 29 13.33 1.03 -17.78
C MET A 29 13.34 1.65 -16.37
N GLY A 30 14.54 1.84 -15.80
CA GLY A 30 14.73 2.45 -14.49
C GLY A 30 14.98 1.43 -13.37
N ARG A 31 15.07 1.92 -12.12
CA ARG A 31 15.30 1.07 -10.95
C ARG A 31 14.03 0.24 -10.68
N PRO A 32 14.15 -1.10 -10.54
CA PRO A 32 13.03 -1.93 -10.13
C PRO A 32 12.42 -1.40 -8.83
N ARG A 33 11.10 -1.26 -8.80
CA ARG A 33 10.39 -0.91 -7.56
C ARG A 33 10.33 -2.14 -6.67
N SER A 34 10.56 -1.96 -5.37
CA SER A 34 10.67 -3.06 -4.40
C SER A 34 9.55 -3.05 -3.35
N TYR A 35 8.66 -2.05 -3.36
CA TYR A 35 7.70 -1.80 -2.27
C TYR A 35 6.23 -1.63 -2.74
N ASP A 36 5.91 -2.11 -3.94
CA ASP A 36 4.66 -1.78 -4.65
C ASP A 36 3.39 -2.05 -3.86
N ARG A 37 3.26 -3.27 -3.33
CA ARG A 37 2.08 -3.66 -2.55
C ARG A 37 2.00 -2.94 -1.20
N LEU A 38 3.14 -2.75 -0.55
CA LEU A 38 3.25 -2.13 0.77
C LEU A 38 2.84 -0.65 0.74
N VAL A 39 3.26 0.07 -0.31
CA VAL A 39 2.87 1.48 -0.54
C VAL A 39 1.37 1.59 -0.75
N LEU A 40 0.78 0.69 -1.54
CA LEU A 40 -0.66 0.70 -1.77
C LEU A 40 -1.45 0.43 -0.49
N HIS A 41 -0.99 -0.48 0.37
CA HIS A 41 -1.59 -0.68 1.69
C HIS A 41 -1.53 0.59 2.55
N GLY A 42 -0.42 1.33 2.51
CA GLY A 42 -0.30 2.62 3.18
C GLY A 42 -1.28 3.67 2.67
N VAL A 43 -1.42 3.78 1.34
CA VAL A 43 -2.41 4.67 0.69
C VAL A 43 -3.83 4.31 1.11
N LEU A 44 -4.20 3.03 1.06
CA LEU A 44 -5.53 2.55 1.45
C LEU A 44 -5.81 2.83 2.93
N TRP A 45 -4.82 2.63 3.80
CA TRP A 45 -4.95 2.94 5.22
C TRP A 45 -5.28 4.42 5.43
N ILE A 46 -4.60 5.34 4.75
CA ILE A 46 -4.89 6.78 4.84
C ILE A 46 -6.28 7.11 4.30
N LEU A 47 -6.62 6.61 3.11
CA LEU A 47 -7.90 6.89 2.47
C LEU A 47 -9.09 6.40 3.30
N CYS A 48 -8.96 5.25 3.96
CA CYS A 48 -10.03 4.67 4.74
C CYS A 48 -10.07 5.16 6.20
N SER A 49 -8.91 5.49 6.80
CA SER A 49 -8.85 6.02 8.18
C SER A 49 -9.08 7.53 8.25
N GLY A 50 -8.79 8.27 7.16
CA GLY A 50 -8.77 9.73 7.13
C GLY A 50 -7.60 10.36 7.91
N ALA A 51 -6.65 9.56 8.39
CA ALA A 51 -5.50 10.04 9.14
C ALA A 51 -4.53 10.84 8.24
N ALA A 52 -3.69 11.68 8.86
CA ALA A 52 -2.68 12.41 8.10
C ALA A 52 -1.56 11.45 7.65
N TRP A 53 -0.87 11.81 6.56
CA TRP A 53 0.33 11.08 6.10
C TRP A 53 1.43 10.97 7.16
N ARG A 54 1.48 11.89 8.11
CA ARG A 54 2.43 11.88 9.23
C ARG A 54 2.15 10.78 10.25
N ASP A 55 0.91 10.29 10.29
CA ASP A 55 0.50 9.22 11.18
C ASP A 55 0.59 7.84 10.49
N LEU A 56 1.14 7.79 9.27
CA LEU A 56 1.30 6.56 8.53
C LEU A 56 2.17 5.58 9.33
N PRO A 57 1.67 4.38 9.64
CA PRO A 57 2.45 3.42 10.38
C PRO A 57 3.73 3.01 9.64
N GLU A 58 4.84 2.94 10.37
CA GLU A 58 6.18 2.65 9.83
C GLU A 58 6.27 1.31 9.08
N ARG A 59 5.37 0.36 9.39
CA ARG A 59 5.25 -0.93 8.68
C ARG A 59 4.95 -0.78 7.18
N PHE A 60 4.43 0.36 6.74
CA PHE A 60 4.17 0.64 5.32
C PHE A 60 5.36 1.26 4.58
N GLY A 61 6.49 1.42 5.27
CA GLY A 61 7.71 2.00 4.75
C GLY A 61 7.87 3.48 5.11
N PRO A 62 9.07 4.04 4.87
CA PRO A 62 9.34 5.45 5.11
C PRO A 62 8.49 6.32 4.17
N TRP A 63 7.91 7.39 4.69
CA TRP A 63 7.15 8.36 3.88
C TRP A 63 8.06 9.38 3.15
N SER A 64 9.39 9.20 3.21
CA SER A 64 10.42 10.11 2.68
C SER A 64 10.97 9.70 1.32
#